data_AF-A0A2L2YTE6-F1
#
_entry.id   AF-A0A2L2YTE6-F1
#
_cell.length_a   1.000
_cell.length_b   1.000
_cell.length_c   1.000
_cell.angle_alpha   90.00
_cell.angle_beta   90.00
_cell.angle_gamma   90.00
#
_symmetry.space_group_name_H-M   'P 1'
#
loop_
_entity.id
_entity.type
_entity.pdbx_description
1 polymer ?
#
loop_
_entity_poly.entity_id
_entity_poly.type
_entity_poly.pdbx_seq_one_letter_code
_entity_poly.pdbx_strand_id
1 'polypeptide(L)'
;INMGAHLSPYGLKPVLECSGEEGAGKGLRYGATAMQGWRKNQEDAYKCEVDLVDDFNYFGVFDGHGGSEVAKYLQKKLHKDVEDFLGQQKDPELALQLAFLACDASLRDPIGLQVLNEMVE
;
A
#
# COMPACT_ATOMS: atom_id res chain seq x y z
N ILE A 1 -0.64 -20.44 -17.98
CA ILE A 1 -0.77 -19.01 -17.65
C ILE A 1 0.65 -18.49 -17.51
N ASN A 2 1.10 -17.66 -18.44
CA ASN A 2 2.49 -17.18 -18.52
C ASN A 2 2.63 -15.98 -17.56
N MET A 3 3.22 -16.19 -16.38
CA MET A 3 3.52 -15.09 -15.45
C MET A 3 4.77 -14.35 -15.93
N GLY A 4 4.58 -13.43 -16.87
CA GLY A 4 5.65 -12.62 -17.45
C GLY A 4 6.14 -11.54 -16.48
N ALA A 5 7.05 -11.88 -15.58
CA ALA A 5 7.84 -10.89 -14.86
C ALA A 5 8.77 -10.19 -15.87
N HIS A 6 8.48 -8.93 -16.20
CA HIS A 6 9.28 -8.15 -17.13
C HIS A 6 10.56 -7.69 -16.43
N LEU A 7 11.57 -8.56 -16.41
CA LEU A 7 12.90 -8.24 -15.89
C LEU A 7 13.56 -7.16 -16.75
N SER A 8 14.46 -6.39 -16.12
CA SER A 8 15.32 -5.48 -16.86
C SER A 8 16.15 -6.25 -17.90
N PRO A 9 16.39 -5.70 -19.11
CA PRO A 9 17.17 -6.38 -20.14
C PRO A 9 18.56 -6.78 -19.65
N TYR A 10 19.06 -7.91 -20.17
CA TYR A 10 20.40 -8.43 -19.88
C TYR A 10 21.46 -7.33 -20.00
N GLY A 11 22.21 -7.10 -18.91
CA GLY A 11 23.27 -6.08 -18.83
C GLY A 11 22.97 -4.90 -17.89
N LEU A 12 21.73 -4.76 -17.40
CA LEU A 12 21.42 -3.81 -16.34
C LEU A 12 21.76 -4.36 -14.96
N LYS A 13 22.18 -3.48 -14.05
CA LYS A 13 22.41 -3.80 -12.64
C LYS A 13 21.10 -3.63 -11.86
N PRO A 14 20.87 -4.40 -10.79
CA PRO A 14 19.73 -4.15 -9.92
C PRO A 14 19.84 -2.77 -9.27
N VAL A 15 18.71 -2.11 -9.09
CA VAL A 15 18.62 -0.93 -8.22
C VAL A 15 18.65 -1.44 -6.78
N LEU A 16 19.77 -1.19 -6.10
CA LEU A 16 20.03 -1.61 -4.72
C LEU A 16 19.74 -0.50 -3.70
N GLU A 17 19.33 0.68 -4.18
CA GLU A 17 18.88 1.74 -3.30
C GLU A 17 17.59 1.28 -2.61
N CYS A 18 17.62 1.35 -1.28
CA CYS A 18 16.47 1.07 -0.45
C CYS A 18 15.89 2.39 0.05
N SER A 19 14.59 2.55 -0.06
CA SER A 19 13.84 3.50 0.76
C SER A 19 13.30 2.77 1.98
N GLY A 20 13.02 3.50 3.05
CA GLY A 20 12.50 2.90 4.26
C GLY A 20 12.10 3.93 5.29
N GLU A 21 11.43 3.46 6.31
CA GLU A 21 11.04 4.24 7.48
C GLU A 21 11.09 3.35 8.72
N GLU A 22 11.21 3.97 9.87
CA GLU A 22 11.12 3.32 11.17
C GLU A 22 10.22 4.15 12.08
N GLY A 23 9.60 3.49 13.06
CA GLY A 23 8.73 4.18 14.00
C GLY A 23 8.42 3.35 15.25
N ALA A 24 7.74 3.99 16.19
CA ALA A 24 7.35 3.38 17.46
C ALA A 24 6.09 4.04 18.02
N GLY A 25 5.23 3.26 18.69
CA GLY A 25 3.98 3.71 19.31
C GLY A 25 3.42 2.64 20.25
N LYS A 26 2.83 3.05 21.38
CA LYS A 26 2.26 2.18 22.46
C LYS A 26 3.04 0.87 22.77
N GLY A 27 4.37 0.93 22.79
CA GLY A 27 5.22 -0.22 23.14
C GLY A 27 5.61 -1.13 21.96
N LEU A 28 5.15 -0.82 20.75
CA LEU A 28 5.58 -1.44 19.49
C LEU A 28 6.68 -0.59 18.83
N ARG A 29 7.60 -1.25 18.12
CA ARG A 29 8.55 -0.62 17.20
C ARG A 29 8.48 -1.33 15.86
N TYR A 30 8.66 -0.60 14.76
CA TYR A 30 8.69 -1.16 13.42
C TYR A 30 9.81 -0.55 12.58
N GLY A 31 10.19 -1.28 11.53
CA GLY A 31 11.01 -0.79 10.43
C GLY A 31 10.48 -1.39 9.13
N ALA A 32 10.43 -0.58 8.09
CA ALA A 32 10.01 -0.97 6.75
C ALA A 32 11.07 -0.55 5.73
N THR A 33 11.30 -1.39 4.72
CA THR A 33 12.21 -1.08 3.63
C THR A 33 11.67 -1.63 2.32
N ALA A 34 11.87 -0.87 1.24
CA ALA A 34 11.50 -1.25 -0.11
C ALA A 34 12.69 -1.06 -1.05
N MET A 35 12.86 -2.00 -1.99
CA MET A 35 13.94 -2.00 -2.98
C MET A 35 13.38 -2.49 -4.31
N GLN A 36 13.63 -1.76 -5.40
CA GLN A 36 13.15 -2.13 -6.74
C GLN A 36 13.83 -3.41 -7.28
N GLY A 37 15.13 -3.57 -7.01
CA GLY A 37 15.90 -4.73 -7.48
C GLY A 37 16.00 -4.77 -9.02
N TRP A 38 15.64 -5.91 -9.62
CA TRP A 38 15.81 -6.18 -11.06
C TRP A 38 14.62 -5.77 -11.93
N ARG A 39 13.51 -5.33 -11.32
CA ARG A 39 12.32 -4.89 -12.06
C ARG A 39 12.60 -3.55 -12.74
N LYS A 40 11.87 -3.27 -13.83
CA LYS A 40 11.99 -1.99 -14.54
C LYS A 40 11.50 -0.81 -13.70
N ASN A 41 10.35 -0.99 -13.06
CA ASN A 41 9.71 -0.01 -12.19
C ASN A 41 9.48 -0.65 -10.82
N GLN A 42 9.47 0.17 -9.76
CA GLN A 42 8.96 -0.26 -8.47
C GLN A 42 7.44 -0.08 -8.44
N GLU A 43 6.72 -1.20 -8.39
CA GLU A 43 5.24 -1.21 -8.34
C GLU A 43 4.72 -1.45 -6.91
N ASP A 44 5.61 -1.83 -5.98
CA ASP A 44 5.25 -2.04 -4.59
C ASP A 44 5.04 -0.71 -3.84
N ALA A 45 4.10 -0.72 -2.89
CA ALA A 45 3.94 0.33 -1.89
C ALA A 45 3.68 -0.29 -0.52
N TYR A 46 3.89 0.47 0.54
CA TYR A 46 3.61 0.02 1.90
C TYR A 46 3.12 1.17 2.78
N LYS A 47 2.38 0.86 3.84
CA LYS A 47 1.94 1.83 4.84
C LYS A 47 2.11 1.25 6.23
N CYS A 48 2.77 2.01 7.10
CA CYS A 48 2.88 1.71 8.51
C CYS A 48 2.22 2.83 9.30
N GLU A 49 1.26 2.49 10.15
CA GLU A 49 0.63 3.41 11.11
C GLU A 49 0.60 2.75 12.48
N VAL A 50 1.35 3.34 13.40
CA VAL A 50 1.25 3.02 14.83
C VAL A 50 0.18 3.89 15.45
N ASP A 51 -0.52 3.35 16.44
CA ASP A 51 -1.59 4.06 17.14
C ASP A 51 -2.73 4.53 16.21
N LEU A 52 -3.11 3.69 15.24
CA LEU A 52 -4.14 4.00 14.24
C LEU A 52 -5.46 4.42 14.90
N VAL A 53 -6.03 3.55 15.74
CA VAL A 53 -7.23 3.85 16.55
C VAL A 53 -7.28 2.92 17.75
N ASP A 54 -7.61 3.45 18.93
CA ASP A 54 -7.55 2.71 20.19
C ASP A 54 -6.22 1.94 20.31
N ASP A 55 -6.24 0.62 20.54
CA ASP A 55 -5.06 -0.22 20.67
C ASP A 55 -4.66 -0.92 19.35
N PHE A 56 -5.25 -0.50 18.21
CA PHE A 56 -4.95 -1.06 16.91
C PHE A 56 -3.81 -0.32 16.21
N ASN A 57 -2.97 -1.09 15.52
CA ASN A 57 -1.91 -0.63 14.64
C ASN A 57 -2.17 -1.20 13.24
N TYR A 58 -1.68 -0.54 12.21
CA TYR A 58 -1.88 -0.94 10.81
C TYR A 58 -0.56 -1.04 10.06
N PHE A 59 -0.38 -2.17 9.39
CA PHE A 59 0.76 -2.41 8.51
C PHE A 59 0.26 -3.10 7.24
N GLY A 60 0.46 -2.45 6.09
CA GLY A 60 0.05 -2.97 4.78
C GLY A 60 1.20 -2.93 3.79
N VAL A 61 1.34 -3.98 3.00
CA VAL A 61 2.25 -4.07 1.84
C VAL A 61 1.40 -4.43 0.62
N PHE A 62 1.61 -3.71 -0.47
CA PHE A 62 0.82 -3.78 -1.68
C PHE A 62 1.75 -4.05 -2.87
N ASP A 63 1.61 -5.22 -3.48
CA ASP A 63 2.36 -5.63 -4.69
C ASP A 63 1.55 -5.18 -5.93
N GLY A 64 2.01 -4.13 -6.59
CA GLY A 64 1.40 -3.63 -7.83
C GLY A 64 1.76 -4.51 -9.02
N HIS A 65 0.85 -4.62 -9.99
CA HIS A 65 1.11 -5.36 -11.21
C HIS A 65 0.57 -4.63 -12.44
N GLY A 66 1.47 -4.20 -13.32
CA GLY A 66 1.12 -3.47 -14.54
C GLY A 66 0.81 -1.99 -14.31
N GLY A 67 1.41 -1.42 -13.27
CA GLY A 67 1.15 -0.08 -12.76
C GLY A 67 1.33 0.01 -11.23
N SER A 68 1.82 1.16 -10.74
CA SER A 68 2.02 1.41 -9.29
C SER A 68 0.87 2.20 -8.65
N GLU A 69 -0.08 2.68 -9.46
CA GLU A 69 -1.09 3.67 -9.10
C GLU A 69 -2.02 3.14 -8.02
N VAL A 70 -2.53 1.92 -8.19
CA VAL A 70 -3.44 1.30 -7.21
C VAL A 70 -2.70 0.98 -5.91
N ALA A 71 -1.46 0.48 -5.96
CA ALA A 71 -0.67 0.22 -4.76
C ALA A 71 -0.41 1.52 -3.97
N LYS A 72 -0.03 2.60 -4.66
CA LYS A 72 0.12 3.96 -4.08
C LYS A 72 -1.22 4.52 -3.57
N TYR A 73 -2.33 4.22 -4.23
CA TYR A 73 -3.68 4.61 -3.78
C TYR A 73 -4.04 3.93 -2.45
N LEU A 74 -3.84 2.60 -2.35
CA LEU A 74 -4.06 1.84 -1.13
C LEU A 74 -3.21 2.37 0.03
N GLN A 75 -1.93 2.67 -0.23
CA GLN A 75 -1.03 3.29 0.75
C GLN A 75 -1.62 4.58 1.37
N LYS A 76 -2.30 5.42 0.57
CA LYS A 76 -2.85 6.70 1.03
C LYS A 76 -4.24 6.61 1.65
N LYS A 77 -5.04 5.60 1.30
CA LYS A 77 -6.47 5.55 1.66
C LYS A 77 -6.87 4.38 2.56
N LEU A 78 -6.38 3.16 2.30
CA LEU A 78 -6.94 1.96 2.92
C LEU A 78 -6.86 1.97 4.46
N HIS A 79 -5.75 2.44 5.03
CA HIS A 79 -5.60 2.56 6.49
C HIS A 79 -6.64 3.49 7.13
N LYS A 80 -7.07 4.55 6.43
CA LYS A 80 -8.09 5.49 6.92
C LYS A 80 -9.48 4.87 6.90
N ASP A 81 -9.81 4.13 5.86
CA ASP A 81 -11.08 3.41 5.81
C ASP A 81 -11.13 2.35 6.92
N VAL A 82 -10.01 1.65 7.19
CA VAL A 82 -9.89 0.72 8.32
C VAL A 82 -10.06 1.43 9.67
N GLU A 83 -9.43 2.59 9.85
CA GLU A 83 -9.56 3.43 11.04
C GLU A 83 -11.02 3.83 11.28
N ASP A 84 -11.70 4.33 10.25
CA ASP A 84 -13.09 4.78 10.32
C ASP A 84 -14.05 3.65 10.71
N PHE A 85 -13.88 2.45 10.12
CA PHE A 85 -14.73 1.30 10.46
C PHE A 85 -14.42 0.73 11.85
N LEU A 86 -13.15 0.67 12.25
CA LEU A 86 -12.75 0.27 13.61
C LEU A 86 -13.30 1.24 14.68
N GLY A 87 -13.32 2.53 14.38
CA GLY A 87 -13.89 3.56 15.27
C GLY A 87 -15.40 3.43 15.47
N GLN A 88 -16.11 2.84 14.50
CA GLN A 88 -17.56 2.57 14.59
C GLN A 88 -17.85 1.25 15.32
N GLN A 89 -17.11 0.20 14.97
CA GLN A 89 -17.23 -1.12 15.57
C GLN A 89 -15.82 -1.69 15.73
N LYS A 90 -15.47 -2.07 16.96
CA LYS A 90 -14.16 -2.63 17.31
C LYS A 90 -13.97 -4.08 16.83
N ASP A 91 -14.33 -4.34 15.58
CA ASP A 91 -14.25 -5.62 14.89
C ASP A 91 -13.28 -5.48 13.69
N PRO A 92 -12.02 -5.93 13.84
CA PRO A 92 -11.02 -5.77 12.80
C PRO A 92 -11.31 -6.61 11.54
N GLU A 93 -12.00 -7.75 11.68
CA GLU A 93 -12.33 -8.58 10.51
C GLU A 93 -13.35 -7.86 9.63
N LEU A 94 -14.43 -7.38 10.23
CA LEU A 94 -15.45 -6.62 9.52
C LEU A 94 -14.89 -5.29 8.97
N ALA A 95 -14.08 -4.58 9.77
CA ALA A 95 -13.49 -3.32 9.36
C ALA A 95 -12.58 -3.48 8.13
N LEU A 96 -11.75 -4.53 8.09
CA LEU A 96 -10.93 -4.83 6.91
C LEU A 96 -11.82 -5.15 5.69
N GLN A 97 -12.81 -6.03 5.83
CA GLN A 97 -13.70 -6.39 4.72
C GLN A 97 -14.40 -5.15 4.12
N LEU A 98 -14.97 -4.29 4.97
CA LEU A 98 -15.65 -3.07 4.55
C LEU A 98 -14.68 -2.06 3.95
N ALA A 99 -13.49 -1.88 4.53
CA ALA A 99 -12.47 -0.98 4.01
C ALA A 99 -12.00 -1.37 2.61
N PHE A 100 -11.77 -2.67 2.35
CA PHE A 100 -11.40 -3.14 1.01
C PHE A 100 -12.52 -2.91 0.00
N LEU A 101 -13.78 -3.17 0.36
CA LEU A 101 -14.94 -2.92 -0.51
C LEU A 101 -15.12 -1.42 -0.80
N ALA A 102 -14.99 -0.56 0.22
CA ALA A 102 -15.09 0.88 0.08
C ALA A 102 -13.95 1.43 -0.79
N CYS A 103 -12.73 0.93 -0.59
CA CYS A 103 -11.57 1.33 -1.37
C CYS A 103 -11.73 0.91 -2.84
N ASP A 104 -12.11 -0.33 -3.13
CA ASP A 104 -12.36 -0.80 -4.51
C ASP A 104 -13.50 -0.03 -5.20
N ALA A 105 -14.58 0.28 -4.46
CA ALA A 105 -15.65 1.12 -4.98
C ALA A 105 -15.15 2.53 -5.33
N SER A 106 -14.29 3.11 -4.49
CA SER A 106 -13.74 4.45 -4.71
C SER A 106 -12.81 4.55 -5.91
N LEU A 107 -12.11 3.47 -6.30
CA LEU A 107 -11.29 3.42 -7.52
C LEU A 107 -12.12 3.61 -8.80
N ARG A 108 -13.43 3.36 -8.74
CA ARG A 108 -14.37 3.50 -9.88
C ARG A 108 -15.12 4.82 -9.87
N ASP A 109 -14.99 5.62 -8.81
CA ASP A 109 -15.58 6.94 -8.71
C ASP A 109 -14.77 7.97 -9.54
N PRO A 110 -15.40 8.97 -10.17
CA PRO A 110 -14.68 10.02 -10.89
C PRO A 110 -13.55 10.69 -10.10
N ILE A 111 -13.73 10.89 -8.79
CA ILE A 111 -12.71 11.48 -7.91
C ILE A 111 -11.56 10.50 -7.72
N GLY A 112 -11.85 9.22 -7.49
CA GLY A 112 -10.82 8.19 -7.36
C GLY A 112 -10.00 8.02 -8.64
N LEU A 113 -10.66 8.04 -9.80
CA LEU A 113 -10.02 8.03 -11.11
C LEU A 113 -9.13 9.25 -11.33
N GLN A 114 -9.57 10.44 -10.90
CA GLN A 114 -8.73 11.64 -10.95
C GLN A 114 -7.46 11.48 -10.11
N VAL A 115 -7.60 11.00 -8.87
CA VAL A 115 -6.46 10.74 -7.99
C VAL A 115 -5.50 9.70 -8.59
N LEU A 116 -6.02 8.63 -9.20
CA LEU A 116 -5.19 7.64 -9.89
C LEU A 116 -4.43 8.24 -11.08
N ASN A 117 -5.08 9.09 -11.88
CA ASN A 117 -4.42 9.76 -13.01
C ASN A 117 -3.29 10.69 -12.56
N GLU A 118 -3.41 11.31 -11.38
CA GLU A 118 -2.36 12.12 -10.77
C GLU A 118 -1.20 11.27 -10.19
N MET A 119 -1.38 9.95 -10.06
CA MET A 119 -0.38 8.99 -9.56
C MET A 119 0.41 8.29 -10.67
N VAL A 120 0.04 8.50 -11.93
CA VAL A 120 0.79 8.01 -13.09
C VAL A 120 2.06 8.86 -13.23
N GLU A 121 3.23 8.22 -13.10
CA GLU A 121 4.54 8.84 -13.34
C GLU A 121 4.93 8.83 -14.83
#